data_AF-A0A1A8L5J4-F1
#
_entry.id   AF-A0A1A8L5J4-F1
#
_cell.length_a   1.000
_cell.length_b   1.000
_cell.length_c   1.000
_cell.angle_alpha   90.00
_cell.angle_beta   90.00
_cell.angle_gamma   90.00
#
_symmetry.space_group_name_H-M   'P 1'
#
loop_
_entity.id
_entity.type
_entity.pdbx_description
1 polymer ?
#
loop_
_entity_poly.entity_id
_entity_poly.type
_entity_poly.pdbx_seq_one_letter_code
_entity_poly.pdbx_strand_id
1 'polypeptide(L)'
;AGLMMVGNFQVDNAKILHYGGAGVTFPTGILFVCLQSALTYRLAKTQGEYYLAQLRLCVTLLAFVALVLSGVFFCQESFALQHASAIFEWVFCVIIMLFYGTFAFEFASLSGDTMVILAKGGPQGSSAREHKMEALGGLGGPVPRSQPHLHQPETMSIL
;
A
#
# COMPACT_ATOMS: atom_id res chain seq x y z
N ALA A 1 -18.20 -14.60 0.17
CA ALA A 1 -19.58 -14.18 -0.18
C ALA A 1 -20.17 -15.05 -1.30
N GLY A 2 -19.53 -15.16 -2.48
CA GLY A 2 -20.04 -15.99 -3.59
C GLY A 2 -20.17 -17.50 -3.30
N LEU A 3 -19.27 -18.06 -2.48
CA LEU A 3 -19.34 -19.48 -2.06
C LEU A 3 -20.41 -19.77 -1.00
N MET A 4 -20.89 -18.76 -0.27
CA MET A 4 -21.92 -18.93 0.78
C MET A 4 -23.35 -18.78 0.24
N MET A 5 -23.54 -18.14 -0.93
CA MET A 5 -24.84 -18.00 -1.59
C MET A 5 -25.22 -19.25 -2.41
N VAL A 6 -24.24 -19.94 -3.00
CA VAL A 6 -24.47 -21.17 -3.81
C VAL A 6 -24.82 -22.40 -2.96
N GLY A 7 -24.59 -22.35 -1.64
CA GLY A 7 -24.85 -23.46 -0.72
C GLY A 7 -26.33 -23.82 -0.50
N ASN A 8 -27.29 -23.13 -1.12
CA ASN A 8 -28.71 -23.37 -0.89
C ASN A 8 -29.38 -24.33 -1.90
N PHE A 9 -28.71 -24.77 -2.98
CA PHE A 9 -29.38 -25.62 -3.99
C PHE A 9 -28.53 -26.70 -4.67
N GLN A 10 -27.69 -27.45 -3.95
CA GLN A 10 -27.28 -28.80 -4.42
C GLN A 10 -26.51 -29.58 -3.35
N VAL A 11 -27.17 -29.87 -2.24
CA VAL A 11 -26.61 -30.68 -1.15
C VAL A 11 -26.22 -32.11 -1.59
N ASP A 12 -26.65 -32.55 -2.79
CA ASP A 12 -26.44 -33.92 -3.26
C ASP A 12 -25.51 -34.14 -4.47
N ASN A 13 -25.16 -33.12 -5.29
CA ASN A 13 -24.50 -33.39 -6.59
C ASN A 13 -23.11 -32.75 -6.83
N ALA A 14 -22.56 -31.98 -5.88
CA ALA A 14 -21.28 -31.29 -6.06
C ALA A 14 -20.27 -31.48 -4.91
N LYS A 15 -20.40 -32.57 -4.13
CA LYS A 15 -19.51 -32.86 -2.99
C LYS A 15 -18.04 -32.94 -3.40
N ILE A 16 -17.75 -33.55 -4.56
CA ILE A 16 -16.39 -33.67 -5.10
C ILE A 16 -15.82 -32.30 -5.46
N LEU A 17 -16.62 -31.45 -6.11
CA LEU A 17 -16.18 -30.11 -6.49
C LEU A 17 -15.95 -29.21 -5.26
N HIS A 18 -16.81 -29.34 -4.25
CA HIS A 18 -16.68 -28.61 -2.99
C HIS A 18 -15.42 -29.01 -2.23
N TYR A 19 -15.19 -30.31 -2.01
CA TYR A 19 -13.98 -30.78 -1.32
C TYR A 19 -12.71 -30.55 -2.13
N GLY A 20 -12.77 -30.70 -3.46
CA GLY A 20 -11.64 -30.36 -4.34
C GLY A 20 -11.32 -28.88 -4.30
N GLY A 21 -12.34 -28.02 -4.36
CA GLY A 21 -12.21 -26.57 -4.27
C GLY A 21 -11.67 -26.12 -2.91
N ALA A 22 -12.20 -26.65 -1.81
CA ALA A 22 -11.72 -26.37 -0.46
C ALA A 22 -10.27 -26.84 -0.25
N GLY A 23 -9.95 -28.04 -0.74
CA GLY A 23 -8.62 -28.63 -0.67
C GLY A 23 -7.53 -27.82 -1.39
N VAL A 24 -7.89 -27.06 -2.43
CA VAL A 24 -6.95 -26.12 -3.07
C VAL A 24 -7.00 -24.74 -2.40
N THR A 25 -8.20 -24.22 -2.16
CA THR A 25 -8.39 -22.83 -1.71
C THR A 25 -7.81 -22.59 -0.32
N PHE A 26 -8.00 -23.51 0.63
CA PHE A 26 -7.55 -23.29 2.01
C PHE A 26 -6.02 -23.32 2.15
N PRO A 27 -5.29 -24.31 1.58
CA PRO A 27 -3.84 -24.28 1.59
C PRO A 27 -3.27 -23.09 0.82
N THR A 28 -3.85 -22.74 -0.34
CA THR A 28 -3.43 -21.54 -1.09
C THR A 28 -3.63 -20.27 -0.27
N GLY A 29 -4.76 -20.14 0.43
CA GLY A 29 -5.03 -19.01 1.33
C GLY A 29 -4.00 -18.91 2.45
N ILE A 30 -3.67 -20.03 3.11
CA ILE A 30 -2.60 -20.08 4.13
C ILE A 30 -1.25 -19.69 3.56
N LEU A 31 -0.85 -20.23 2.41
CA LEU A 31 0.41 -19.88 1.76
C LEU A 31 0.49 -18.38 1.47
N PHE A 32 -0.59 -17.80 0.95
CA PHE A 32 -0.67 -16.37 0.68
C PHE A 32 -0.48 -15.54 1.96
N VAL A 33 -1.23 -15.81 3.03
CA VAL A 33 -1.11 -15.02 4.26
C VAL A 33 0.24 -15.23 4.96
N CYS A 34 0.83 -16.42 4.89
CA CYS A 34 2.19 -16.68 5.38
C CYS A 34 3.24 -15.85 4.63
N LEU A 35 3.21 -15.87 3.30
CA LEU A 35 4.12 -15.09 2.48
C LEU A 35 3.92 -13.59 2.72
N GLN A 36 2.67 -13.13 2.77
CA GLN A 36 2.37 -11.72 3.01
C GLN A 36 2.83 -11.27 4.40
N SER A 37 2.62 -12.08 5.44
CA SER A 37 3.12 -11.80 6.80
C SER A 37 4.64 -11.73 6.84
N ALA A 38 5.32 -12.69 6.22
CA ALA A 38 6.79 -12.72 6.16
C ALA A 38 7.36 -11.50 5.41
N LEU A 39 6.75 -11.13 4.28
CA LEU A 39 7.13 -9.94 3.53
C LEU A 39 6.87 -8.67 4.34
N THR A 40 5.71 -8.54 5.00
CA THR A 40 5.40 -7.38 5.85
C THR A 40 6.46 -7.23 6.94
N TYR A 41 6.85 -8.33 7.61
CA TYR A 41 7.87 -8.30 8.65
C TYR A 41 9.26 -7.95 8.12
N ARG A 42 9.63 -8.45 6.92
CA ARG A 42 10.92 -8.15 6.29
C ARG A 42 11.03 -6.71 5.76
N LEU A 43 9.91 -6.12 5.35
CA LEU A 43 9.87 -4.77 4.78
C LEU A 43 9.59 -3.68 5.83
N ALA A 44 9.12 -4.04 7.03
CA ALA A 44 8.85 -3.09 8.10
C ALA A 44 10.10 -2.28 8.48
N LYS A 45 9.97 -0.95 8.46
CA LYS A 45 11.04 0.00 8.84
C LYS A 45 10.63 0.89 10.00
N THR A 46 9.33 1.13 10.16
CA THR A 46 8.76 1.96 11.21
C THR A 46 8.13 1.12 12.32
N GLN A 47 8.00 1.69 13.52
CA GLN A 47 7.32 1.02 14.63
C GLN A 47 5.89 0.64 14.29
N GLY A 48 5.16 1.50 13.55
CA GLY A 48 3.80 1.21 13.07
C GLY A 48 3.73 -0.01 12.16
N GLU A 49 4.68 -0.14 11.22
CA GLU A 49 4.78 -1.30 10.34
C GLU A 49 5.14 -2.58 11.09
N TYR A 50 5.96 -2.49 12.15
CA TYR A 50 6.24 -3.64 13.03
C TYR A 50 4.99 -4.10 13.80
N TYR A 51 4.17 -3.18 14.32
CA TYR A 51 2.89 -3.54 14.95
C TYR A 51 1.95 -4.24 13.96
N LEU A 52 1.86 -3.73 12.72
CA LEU A 52 1.08 -4.35 11.66
C LEU A 52 1.62 -5.73 11.27
N ALA A 53 2.95 -5.87 11.14
CA ALA A 53 3.60 -7.14 10.86
C ALA A 53 3.33 -8.18 11.95
N GLN A 54 3.37 -7.76 13.22
CA GLN A 54 3.06 -8.62 14.36
C GLN A 54 1.58 -9.02 14.36
N LEU A 55 0.67 -8.08 14.11
CA LEU A 55 -0.76 -8.37 13.96
C LEU A 55 -0.99 -9.43 12.87
N ARG A 56 -0.40 -9.22 11.68
CA ARG A 56 -0.47 -10.16 10.54
C ARG A 56 0.08 -11.54 10.90
N LEU A 57 1.20 -11.60 11.59
CA LEU A 57 1.76 -12.87 12.06
C LEU A 57 0.83 -13.58 13.04
N CYS A 58 0.24 -12.86 14.00
CA CYS A 58 -0.72 -13.41 14.95
C CYS A 58 -1.98 -13.96 14.26
N VAL A 59 -2.58 -13.20 13.34
CA VAL A 59 -3.78 -13.67 12.62
C VAL A 59 -3.46 -14.79 11.63
N THR A 60 -2.28 -14.81 11.01
CA THR A 60 -1.83 -15.94 10.18
C THR A 60 -1.65 -17.21 11.01
N LEU A 61 -1.04 -17.11 12.20
CA LEU A 61 -0.90 -18.25 13.11
C LEU A 61 -2.28 -18.78 13.55
N LEU A 62 -3.20 -17.88 13.88
CA LEU A 62 -4.56 -18.27 14.24
C LEU A 62 -5.30 -18.94 13.07
N ALA A 63 -5.13 -18.44 11.84
CA ALA A 63 -5.69 -19.07 10.64
C ALA A 63 -5.13 -20.48 10.43
N PHE A 64 -3.82 -20.67 10.61
CA PHE A 64 -3.19 -21.98 10.49
C PHE A 64 -3.76 -22.97 11.52
N VAL A 65 -3.85 -22.56 12.79
CA VAL A 65 -4.43 -23.39 13.85
C VAL A 65 -5.89 -23.74 13.55
N ALA A 66 -6.71 -22.75 13.14
CA ALA A 66 -8.10 -22.98 12.80
C ALA A 66 -8.26 -23.97 11.63
N LEU A 67 -7.43 -23.84 10.58
CA LEU A 67 -7.47 -24.77 9.44
C LEU A 67 -7.07 -26.19 9.84
N VAL A 68 -6.02 -26.34 10.66
CA VAL A 68 -5.59 -27.65 11.15
C VAL A 68 -6.68 -28.30 12.00
N LEU A 69 -7.30 -27.56 12.93
CA LEU A 69 -8.39 -28.07 13.75
C LEU A 69 -9.61 -28.44 12.90
N SER A 70 -9.96 -27.62 11.90
CA SER A 70 -11.02 -27.93 10.94
C SER A 70 -10.74 -29.25 10.23
N GLY A 71 -9.53 -29.45 9.68
CA GLY A 71 -9.15 -30.69 9.01
C GLY A 71 -9.13 -31.91 9.94
N VAL A 72 -8.56 -31.78 11.15
CA VAL A 72 -8.50 -32.88 12.13
C VAL A 72 -9.88 -33.32 12.56
N PHE A 73 -10.79 -32.38 12.84
CA PHE A 73 -12.16 -32.70 13.23
C PHE A 73 -13.02 -33.19 12.07
N PHE A 74 -12.71 -32.75 10.84
CA PHE A 74 -13.41 -33.21 9.64
C PHE A 74 -13.17 -34.70 9.37
N CYS A 75 -11.95 -35.18 9.59
CA CYS A 75 -11.58 -36.59 9.39
C CYS A 75 -12.24 -37.56 10.38
N GLN A 76 -13.01 -37.07 11.35
CA GLN A 76 -13.64 -37.89 12.39
C GLN A 76 -15.10 -38.20 12.01
N GLU A 77 -15.55 -39.41 12.30
CA GLU A 77 -16.93 -39.89 12.00
C GLU A 77 -18.00 -39.31 12.95
N SER A 78 -17.60 -38.57 13.99
CA SER A 78 -18.53 -38.00 14.96
C SER A 78 -19.21 -36.75 14.43
N PHE A 79 -20.54 -36.75 14.46
CA PHE A 79 -21.36 -35.58 14.11
C PHE A 79 -20.97 -34.33 14.90
N ALA A 80 -20.68 -34.47 16.20
CA ALA A 80 -20.24 -33.34 17.03
C ALA A 80 -18.89 -32.77 16.57
N LEU A 81 -17.96 -33.63 16.15
CA LEU A 81 -16.66 -33.20 15.62
C LEU A 81 -16.80 -32.57 14.23
N GLN A 82 -17.68 -33.07 13.37
CA GLN A 82 -17.98 -32.44 12.08
C GLN A 82 -18.61 -31.06 12.25
N HIS A 83 -19.51 -30.88 13.22
CA HIS A 83 -20.02 -29.56 13.59
C HIS A 83 -18.91 -28.63 14.09
N ALA A 84 -18.02 -29.13 14.95
CA ALA A 84 -16.85 -28.36 15.40
C ALA A 84 -15.95 -27.99 14.21
N SER A 85 -15.69 -28.90 13.28
CA SER A 85 -14.90 -28.67 12.06
C SER A 85 -15.48 -27.52 11.24
N ALA A 86 -16.79 -27.52 11.01
CA ALA A 86 -17.48 -26.44 10.31
C ALA A 86 -17.27 -25.10 11.04
N ILE A 87 -17.41 -25.06 12.37
CA ILE A 87 -17.15 -23.84 13.15
C ILE A 87 -15.72 -23.34 12.91
N PHE A 88 -14.72 -24.21 12.93
CA PHE A 88 -13.33 -23.82 12.67
C PHE A 88 -13.09 -23.35 11.24
N GLU A 89 -13.78 -23.92 10.25
CA GLU A 89 -13.75 -23.45 8.86
C GLU A 89 -14.31 -22.03 8.71
N TRP A 90 -15.44 -21.74 9.37
CA TRP A 90 -16.03 -20.40 9.41
C TRP A 90 -15.12 -19.40 10.12
N VAL A 91 -14.53 -19.81 11.25
CA VAL A 91 -13.54 -19.00 11.97
C VAL A 91 -12.33 -18.71 11.08
N PHE A 92 -11.79 -19.71 10.37
CA PHE A 92 -10.72 -19.53 9.39
C PHE A 92 -11.11 -18.49 8.33
N CYS A 93 -12.32 -18.60 7.76
CA CYS A 93 -12.81 -17.64 6.77
C CYS A 93 -12.85 -16.20 7.30
N VAL A 94 -13.37 -16.00 8.52
CA VAL A 94 -13.41 -14.69 9.17
C VAL A 94 -11.99 -14.16 9.42
N ILE A 95 -11.06 -15.00 9.88
CA ILE A 95 -9.66 -14.59 10.09
C ILE A 95 -9.01 -14.15 8.77
N ILE A 96 -9.26 -14.87 7.67
CA ILE A 96 -8.78 -14.47 6.35
C ILE A 96 -9.38 -13.12 5.92
N MET A 97 -10.68 -12.89 6.15
CA MET A 97 -11.30 -11.58 5.88
C MET A 97 -10.68 -10.46 6.72
N LEU A 98 -10.41 -10.70 8.01
CA LEU A 98 -9.72 -9.74 8.88
C LEU A 98 -8.29 -9.47 8.40
N PHE A 99 -7.57 -10.52 7.96
CA PHE A 99 -6.26 -10.37 7.34
C PHE A 99 -6.33 -9.45 6.12
N TYR A 100 -7.28 -9.66 5.21
CA TYR A 100 -7.46 -8.77 4.05
C TYR A 100 -7.85 -7.35 4.47
N GLY A 101 -8.63 -7.20 5.54
CA GLY A 101 -8.96 -5.90 6.13
C GLY A 101 -7.72 -5.09 6.54
N THR A 102 -6.60 -5.75 6.88
CA THR A 102 -5.36 -5.04 7.22
C THR A 102 -4.82 -4.18 6.07
N PHE A 103 -5.09 -4.56 4.82
CA PHE A 103 -4.70 -3.77 3.64
C PHE A 103 -5.44 -2.43 3.56
N ALA A 104 -6.67 -2.33 4.09
CA ALA A 104 -7.40 -1.08 4.09
C ALA A 104 -6.64 0.01 4.88
N PHE A 105 -5.99 -0.35 5.99
CA PHE A 105 -5.17 0.56 6.77
C PHE A 105 -3.87 0.95 6.04
N GLU A 106 -3.25 0.02 5.32
CA GLU A 106 -2.07 0.32 4.48
C GLU A 106 -2.43 1.30 3.37
N PHE A 107 -3.50 1.06 2.62
CA PHE A 107 -3.93 1.95 1.54
C PHE A 107 -4.39 3.32 2.04
N ALA A 108 -5.06 3.38 3.19
CA ALA A 108 -5.42 4.64 3.81
C ALA A 108 -4.18 5.47 4.18
N SER A 109 -3.15 4.82 4.73
CA SER A 109 -1.88 5.47 5.10
C SER A 109 -1.15 6.00 3.86
N LEU A 110 -1.02 5.18 2.82
CA LEU A 110 -0.39 5.58 1.54
C LEU A 110 -1.12 6.75 0.86
N SER A 111 -2.46 6.75 0.91
CA SER A 111 -3.29 7.83 0.37
C SER A 111 -3.07 9.14 1.13
N GLY A 112 -2.98 9.08 2.47
CA GLY A 112 -2.69 10.23 3.32
C GLY A 112 -1.32 10.86 3.01
N ASP A 113 -0.27 10.03 2.93
CA ASP A 113 1.09 10.50 2.62
C ASP A 113 1.17 11.17 1.24
N THR A 114 0.53 10.55 0.25
CA THR A 114 0.45 11.10 -1.12
C THR A 114 -0.27 12.45 -1.13
N MET A 115 -1.40 12.55 -0.42
CA MET A 115 -2.15 13.81 -0.32
C MET A 115 -1.33 14.91 0.37
N VAL A 116 -0.56 14.59 1.41
CA VAL A 116 0.34 15.56 2.07
C VAL A 116 1.44 16.04 1.13
N ILE A 117 2.02 15.14 0.32
CA ILE A 117 3.03 15.50 -0.69
C ILE A 117 2.43 16.41 -1.78
N LEU A 118 1.23 16.07 -2.27
CA LEU A 118 0.52 16.90 -3.26
C LEU A 118 0.14 18.27 -2.69
N ALA A 119 -0.35 18.32 -1.44
CA ALA A 119 -0.71 19.56 -0.76
C ALA A 119 0.51 20.45 -0.47
N LYS A 120 1.69 19.86 -0.23
CA LYS A 120 2.96 20.57 -0.05
C LYS A 120 3.61 21.01 -1.39
N GLY A 121 3.01 20.65 -2.53
CA GLY A 121 3.50 21.00 -3.86
C GLY A 121 4.44 19.94 -4.41
N GLY A 122 4.02 19.29 -5.50
CA GLY A 122 4.86 18.41 -6.32
C GLY A 122 6.17 19.09 -6.78
N PRO A 123 7.11 18.30 -7.36
CA PRO A 123 8.54 18.60 -7.43
C PRO A 123 8.83 20.05 -7.83
N GLN A 124 9.12 20.88 -6.82
CA GLN A 124 9.99 22.05 -6.84
C GLN A 124 10.09 22.78 -8.19
N GLY A 125 8.95 23.18 -8.77
CA GLY A 125 8.88 23.73 -10.12
C GLY A 125 8.53 25.23 -10.22
N SER A 126 7.96 25.87 -9.20
CA SER A 126 7.31 27.18 -9.41
C SER A 126 7.81 28.35 -8.55
N SER A 127 8.26 28.13 -7.31
CA SER A 127 8.54 29.29 -6.42
C SER A 127 9.97 29.85 -6.55
N ALA A 128 10.95 29.04 -6.96
CA ALA A 128 12.33 29.51 -7.17
C ALA A 128 12.52 30.26 -8.51
N ARG A 129 11.55 30.21 -9.42
CA ARG A 129 11.66 30.80 -10.76
C ARG A 129 11.04 32.20 -10.86
N GLU A 130 10.04 32.52 -10.03
CA GLU A 130 9.49 33.88 -9.94
C GLU A 130 10.50 34.86 -9.33
N HIS A 131 11.28 34.44 -8.32
CA HIS A 131 12.33 35.31 -7.75
C HIS A 131 13.57 35.48 -8.65
N LYS A 132 13.72 34.65 -9.71
CA LYS A 132 14.83 34.78 -10.68
C LYS A 132 14.43 35.55 -11.95
N MET A 133 13.14 35.66 -12.27
CA MET A 133 12.68 36.35 -13.47
C MET A 133 12.50 37.86 -13.24
N GLU A 134 12.19 38.28 -12.01
CA GLU A 134 12.19 39.69 -11.57
C GLU A 134 13.60 40.32 -11.61
N ALA A 135 14.67 39.54 -11.37
CA ALA A 135 16.04 40.03 -11.38
C ALA A 135 16.65 40.24 -12.78
N LEU A 136 15.98 39.78 -13.85
CA LEU A 136 16.49 39.80 -15.23
C LEU A 136 15.66 40.67 -16.20
N GLY A 137 14.53 41.24 -15.75
CA GLY A 137 13.62 42.03 -16.59
C GLY A 137 13.89 43.54 -16.66
N GLY A 138 14.92 44.06 -15.97
CA GLY A 138 15.12 45.50 -15.77
C GLY A 138 15.90 46.28 -16.84
N LEU A 139 16.27 45.70 -17.98
CA LEU A 139 17.11 46.37 -18.99
C LEU A 139 16.47 46.34 -20.39
N GLY A 140 15.62 47.32 -20.68
CA GLY A 140 15.09 47.53 -22.02
C GLY A 140 14.37 48.87 -22.18
N GLY A 141 15.10 49.91 -22.60
CA GLY A 141 14.55 51.19 -23.03
C GLY A 141 15.51 51.91 -24.01
N PRO A 142 15.01 52.68 -25.00
CA PRO A 142 15.60 52.72 -26.36
C PRO A 142 16.63 53.84 -26.63
N VAL A 143 17.41 53.60 -27.68
CA VAL A 143 18.44 54.47 -28.30
C VAL A 143 17.85 55.80 -28.84
N PRO A 144 18.62 56.90 -28.81
CA PRO A 144 18.95 57.58 -30.07
C PRO A 144 20.45 57.96 -30.20
N ARG A 145 20.88 57.96 -31.46
CA ARG A 145 22.23 58.17 -31.98
C ARG A 145 22.44 59.65 -32.25
N SER A 146 23.50 60.28 -31.74
CA SER A 146 24.14 61.50 -32.31
C SER A 146 25.52 61.73 -31.67
N GLN A 147 26.59 61.64 -32.47
CA GLN A 147 27.91 62.19 -32.14
C GLN A 147 28.00 63.60 -32.75
N PRO A 148 28.81 64.52 -32.18
CA PRO A 148 30.09 64.77 -32.86
C PRO A 148 31.27 65.08 -31.92
N HIS A 149 32.48 64.78 -32.41
CA HIS A 149 33.73 65.57 -32.39
C HIS A 149 33.95 66.60 -31.25
N LEU A 150 35.12 66.75 -30.61
CA LEU A 150 36.48 66.81 -31.13
C LEU A 150 37.47 66.93 -29.94
N HIS A 151 38.71 66.47 -30.15
CA HIS A 151 39.94 66.84 -29.42
C HIS A 151 40.03 68.31 -28.98
N GLN A 152 40.65 68.59 -27.81
CA GLN A 152 42.03 69.17 -27.63
C GLN A 152 42.33 69.50 -26.13
N PRO A 153 43.55 69.95 -25.70
CA PRO A 153 44.43 69.11 -24.88
C PRO A 153 45.04 69.80 -23.62
N GLU A 154 45.87 69.04 -22.89
CA GLU A 154 47.04 69.45 -22.07
C GLU A 154 46.90 70.48 -20.92
N THR A 155 47.27 70.03 -19.71
CA THR A 155 48.31 70.66 -18.83
C THR A 155 48.55 69.70 -17.63
N MET A 156 49.67 68.97 -17.56
CA MET A 156 51.04 69.32 -17.11
C MET A 156 51.30 69.10 -15.61
N SER A 157 52.32 68.29 -15.33
CA SER A 157 53.27 68.30 -14.19
C SER A 157 52.79 67.82 -12.80
N ILE A 158 53.29 66.69 -12.29
CA ILE A 158 54.54 66.53 -11.50
C ILE A 158 54.49 67.33 -10.19
N LEU A 159 54.10 66.67 -9.09
CA LEU A 159 54.96 66.27 -7.96
C LEU A 159 54.16 65.46 -6.94
#